data_AF-A0A0J8RIE0-F1
#
_entry.id   AF-A0A0J8RIE0-F1
#
_cell.length_a   1.000
_cell.length_b   1.000
_cell.length_c   1.000
_cell.angle_alpha   90.00
_cell.angle_beta   90.00
_cell.angle_gamma   90.00
#
_symmetry.space_group_name_H-M   'P 1'
#
loop_
_entity.id
_entity.type
_entity.pdbx_description
1 polymer ?
#
loop_
_entity_poly.entity_id
_entity_poly.type
_entity_poly.pdbx_seq_one_letter_code
_entity_poly.pdbx_strand_id
1 'polypeptide(L)'
;MAPPKSLSDIRAELEELDAAYPELSIIRISQPVASNADVVDENKLNQLSPSKQRISDVSTNGFENPTPTALEADLAHYKELFSKLRFSYLEQVTKEKFLRAIVGDPPLVVGHNDNVELEAQLALVKADLKERKKEVADLIEQMEKSGRDLASRYKKVQLQTTQLAELPSSISELENTIAELRASSANASQSPESGDVPASQTLSLQDTIALLAEREAELASLNHQLSSDPSCLGKLGRLKPQNEKFLNWSEGGTKLLLKREKPAGGRTKEKVTGWKKWEDGTKA
;
A
#
# COMPACT_ATOMS: atom_id res chain seq x y z
N MET A 1 3.57 36.76 32.52
CA MET A 1 2.88 35.46 32.48
C MET A 1 1.62 35.65 31.63
N ALA A 2 1.59 35.05 30.45
CA ALA A 2 0.38 35.05 29.62
C ALA A 2 -0.69 34.15 30.30
N PRO A 3 -1.98 34.50 30.23
CA PRO A 3 -3.04 33.67 30.79
C PRO A 3 -3.04 32.28 30.11
N PRO A 4 -3.47 31.21 30.81
CA PRO A 4 -3.58 29.90 30.19
C PRO A 4 -4.61 29.98 29.06
N LYS A 5 -4.18 29.69 27.83
CA LYS A 5 -5.07 29.61 26.66
C LYS A 5 -6.19 28.59 26.96
N SER A 6 -7.44 28.93 26.67
CA SER A 6 -8.55 28.00 26.87
C SER A 6 -8.46 26.84 25.85
N LEU A 7 -8.99 25.66 26.18
CA LEU A 7 -8.94 24.48 25.30
C LEU A 7 -9.59 24.74 23.93
N SER A 8 -10.62 25.58 23.88
CA SER A 8 -11.24 26.06 22.64
C SER A 8 -10.30 26.90 21.79
N ASP A 9 -9.47 27.76 22.41
CA ASP A 9 -8.52 28.60 21.70
C ASP A 9 -7.40 27.75 21.07
N ILE A 10 -6.92 26.74 21.80
CA ILE A 10 -5.88 25.81 21.31
C ILE A 10 -6.40 24.99 20.12
N ARG A 11 -7.68 24.60 20.14
CA ARG A 11 -8.32 23.87 19.04
C ARG A 11 -8.48 24.73 17.79
N ALA A 12 -8.95 25.97 17.95
CA ALA A 12 -9.09 26.91 16.85
C ALA A 12 -7.73 27.21 16.19
N GLU A 13 -6.68 27.38 17.00
CA GLU A 13 -5.31 27.60 16.52
C GLU A 13 -4.76 26.38 15.76
N LEU A 14 -5.08 25.15 16.20
CA LEU A 14 -4.71 23.91 15.48
C LEU A 14 -5.45 23.75 14.15
N GLU A 15 -6.73 24.10 14.10
CA GLU A 15 -7.55 24.02 12.88
C GLU A 15 -7.12 25.10 11.86
N GLU A 16 -6.75 26.29 12.33
CA GLU A 16 -6.16 27.35 11.51
C GLU A 16 -4.79 26.92 10.95
N LEU A 17 -3.95 26.25 11.75
CA LEU A 17 -2.65 25.74 11.29
C LEU A 17 -2.79 24.61 10.26
N ASP A 18 -3.76 23.72 10.41
CA ASP A 18 -4.03 22.63 9.45
C ASP A 18 -4.59 23.19 8.13
N ALA A 19 -5.40 24.26 8.20
CA ALA A 19 -5.94 24.96 7.04
C ALA A 19 -4.92 25.87 6.34
N ALA A 20 -4.02 26.50 7.09
CA ALA A 20 -3.01 27.43 6.55
C ALA A 20 -1.85 26.71 5.84
N TYR A 21 -1.57 25.46 6.20
CA TYR A 21 -0.45 24.68 5.65
C TYR A 21 -0.85 23.31 5.09
N PRO A 22 -1.73 23.24 4.07
CA PRO A 22 -2.09 21.97 3.43
C PRO A 22 -0.91 21.27 2.75
N GLU A 23 0.15 22.02 2.44
CA GLU A 23 1.41 21.54 1.86
C GLU A 23 2.29 20.75 2.85
N LEU A 24 2.05 20.87 4.16
CA LEU A 24 2.72 20.05 5.18
C LEU A 24 2.08 18.66 5.33
N SER A 25 0.98 18.38 4.62
CA SER A 25 0.44 17.04 4.49
C SER A 25 1.44 16.18 3.70
N ILE A 26 1.80 15.02 4.26
CA ILE A 26 2.81 14.08 3.76
C ILE A 26 2.80 14.05 2.23
N ILE A 27 3.88 14.55 1.63
CA ILE A 27 4.10 14.56 0.17
C ILE A 27 3.73 13.17 -0.36
N ARG A 28 2.65 13.11 -1.14
CA ARG A 28 2.23 11.86 -1.78
C ARG A 28 3.22 11.55 -2.88
N ILE A 29 4.09 10.57 -2.64
CA ILE A 29 5.13 10.09 -3.57
C ILE A 29 4.54 9.64 -4.93
N SER A 30 3.21 9.54 -5.04
CA SER A 30 2.46 9.27 -6.28
C SER A 30 2.28 10.47 -7.21
N GLN A 31 2.84 11.65 -6.92
CA GLN A 31 2.74 12.81 -7.81
C GLN A 31 3.99 12.90 -8.72
N PRO A 32 3.84 12.97 -10.06
CA PRO A 32 4.96 12.98 -10.97
C PRO A 32 5.73 14.31 -10.92
N VAL A 33 7.04 14.24 -10.70
CA VAL A 33 7.98 15.38 -10.78
C VAL A 33 8.35 15.62 -12.24
N ALA A 34 7.38 15.96 -13.09
CA ALA A 34 7.64 16.19 -14.51
C ALA A 34 6.73 17.28 -15.08
N SER A 35 7.14 18.54 -14.89
CA SER A 35 6.68 19.66 -15.70
C SER A 35 7.77 20.72 -15.74
N ASN A 36 8.93 20.37 -16.31
CA ASN A 36 9.98 21.29 -16.78
C ASN A 36 10.96 20.55 -17.70
N ALA A 37 10.50 20.14 -18.89
CA ALA A 37 11.37 19.74 -20.00
C ALA A 37 10.57 19.84 -21.31
N ASP A 38 10.21 21.06 -21.67
CA ASP A 38 9.87 21.39 -23.05
C ASP A 38 11.15 21.71 -23.83
N VAL A 39 11.07 21.43 -25.13
CA VAL A 39 11.95 21.85 -26.24
C VAL A 39 13.16 20.95 -26.53
N VAL A 40 12.96 19.97 -27.42
CA VAL A 40 13.68 19.98 -28.72
C VAL A 40 12.87 19.27 -29.81
N ASP A 41 12.88 19.95 -30.96
CA ASP A 41 12.01 19.90 -32.12
C ASP A 41 12.49 18.82 -33.12
N GLU A 42 11.80 17.67 -33.15
CA GLU A 42 12.02 16.58 -34.12
C GLU A 42 11.31 16.88 -35.46
N ASN A 43 11.73 17.94 -36.13
CA ASN A 43 11.19 18.30 -37.44
C ASN A 43 12.22 19.05 -38.30
N LYS A 44 13.31 18.39 -38.72
CA LYS A 44 14.15 18.83 -39.86
C LYS A 44 15.27 17.84 -40.22
N LEU A 45 14.96 16.75 -40.93
CA LEU A 45 15.97 16.06 -41.77
C LEU A 45 15.30 15.02 -42.69
N ASN A 46 14.55 15.46 -43.71
CA ASN A 46 14.20 14.60 -44.85
C ASN A 46 13.70 15.40 -46.06
N GLN A 47 14.46 16.41 -46.47
CA GLN A 47 14.32 17.00 -47.81
C GLN A 47 15.70 17.47 -48.25
N LEU A 48 16.35 16.72 -49.16
CA LEU A 48 17.38 17.16 -50.10
C LEU A 48 17.92 15.94 -50.88
N SER A 49 17.17 15.48 -51.88
CA SER A 49 17.72 14.68 -52.98
C SER A 49 17.63 15.51 -54.26
N PRO A 50 18.74 16.07 -54.78
CA PRO A 50 18.73 16.71 -56.08
C PRO A 50 18.77 15.65 -57.19
N SER A 51 17.65 15.53 -57.89
CA SER A 51 17.61 14.99 -59.24
C SER A 51 18.60 15.79 -60.11
N LYS A 52 19.63 15.13 -60.63
CA LYS A 52 20.46 15.70 -61.69
C LYS A 52 20.65 14.69 -62.82
N GLN A 53 19.91 15.00 -63.87
CA GLN A 53 20.03 14.55 -65.25
C GLN A 53 21.47 14.23 -65.67
N ARG A 54 21.66 13.05 -66.29
CA ARG A 54 22.59 12.91 -67.40
C ARG A 54 21.81 12.43 -68.62
N ILE A 55 21.65 13.39 -69.52
CA ILE A 55 21.19 13.24 -70.89
C ILE A 55 22.49 12.99 -71.68
N SER A 56 22.56 11.88 -72.39
CA SER A 56 23.50 11.73 -73.51
C SER A 56 22.91 10.73 -74.49
N ASP A 57 22.08 11.30 -75.36
CA ASP A 57 21.99 11.05 -76.79
C ASP A 57 23.10 10.14 -77.34
N VAL A 58 22.77 8.88 -77.63
CA VAL A 58 23.50 8.04 -78.59
C VAL A 58 22.57 7.92 -79.77
N SER A 59 22.97 8.58 -80.85
CA SER A 59 22.23 8.71 -82.08
C SER A 59 21.74 7.35 -82.59
N THR A 60 20.42 7.21 -82.63
CA THR A 60 19.68 6.21 -83.39
C THR A 60 19.72 6.57 -84.88
N ASN A 61 20.89 6.49 -85.51
CA ASN A 61 21.01 6.68 -86.96
C ASN A 61 21.63 5.43 -87.59
N GLY A 62 20.83 4.36 -87.70
CA GLY A 62 21.27 3.10 -88.33
C GLY A 62 20.17 2.07 -88.60
N PHE A 63 18.88 2.47 -88.57
CA PHE A 63 17.75 1.55 -88.82
C PHE A 63 17.15 1.68 -90.22
N GLU A 64 17.98 1.95 -91.23
CA GLU A 64 17.60 1.74 -92.63
C GLU A 64 18.35 0.51 -93.16
N ASN A 65 17.72 -0.66 -92.95
CA ASN A 65 18.08 -2.00 -93.45
C ASN A 65 19.29 -2.69 -92.78
N PRO A 66 19.08 -3.48 -91.69
CA PRO A 66 20.16 -4.26 -91.10
C PRO A 66 20.53 -5.41 -92.02
N THR A 67 21.64 -5.25 -92.74
CA THR A 67 22.30 -6.41 -93.35
C THR A 67 22.85 -7.26 -92.19
N PRO A 68 22.63 -8.58 -92.15
CA PRO A 68 23.00 -9.43 -91.00
C PRO A 68 24.46 -9.29 -90.58
N THR A 69 25.35 -8.99 -91.51
CA THR A 69 26.79 -8.75 -91.29
C THR A 69 27.07 -7.44 -90.53
N ALA A 70 26.28 -6.38 -90.75
CA ALA A 70 26.45 -5.12 -90.03
C ALA A 70 26.05 -5.26 -88.55
N LEU A 71 24.99 -6.03 -88.29
CA LEU A 71 24.53 -6.31 -86.94
C LEU A 71 25.54 -7.18 -86.15
N GLU A 72 26.22 -8.11 -86.83
CA GLU A 72 27.29 -8.91 -86.22
C GLU A 72 28.50 -8.06 -85.83
N ALA A 73 28.90 -7.11 -86.70
CA ALA A 73 29.98 -6.17 -86.41
C ALA A 73 29.64 -5.25 -85.22
N ASP A 74 28.41 -4.73 -85.16
CA ASP A 74 27.95 -3.92 -84.03
C ASP A 74 27.92 -4.72 -82.72
N LEU A 75 27.41 -5.96 -82.75
CA LEU A 75 27.42 -6.83 -81.58
C LEU A 75 28.84 -7.18 -81.11
N ALA A 76 29.79 -7.36 -82.02
CA ALA A 76 31.19 -7.56 -81.67
C ALA A 76 31.80 -6.30 -81.03
N HIS A 77 31.54 -5.12 -81.60
CA HIS A 77 31.98 -3.83 -81.06
C HIS A 77 31.40 -3.58 -79.66
N TYR A 78 30.10 -3.79 -79.45
CA TYR A 78 29.48 -3.63 -78.13
C TYR A 78 30.01 -4.64 -77.12
N LYS A 79 30.26 -5.90 -77.52
CA LYS A 79 30.88 -6.90 -76.62
C LYS A 79 32.27 -6.46 -76.17
N GLU A 80 33.09 -5.92 -77.08
CA GLU A 80 34.41 -5.41 -76.75
C GLU A 80 34.34 -4.12 -75.89
N LEU A 81 33.38 -3.24 -76.18
CA LEU A 81 33.13 -2.04 -75.38
C LEU A 81 32.70 -2.40 -73.95
N PHE A 82 31.77 -3.34 -73.80
CA PHE A 82 31.29 -3.78 -72.49
C PHE A 82 32.36 -4.58 -71.72
N SER A 83 33.22 -5.36 -72.40
CA SER A 83 34.33 -6.05 -71.73
C SER A 83 35.37 -5.04 -71.22
N LYS A 84 35.71 -4.02 -72.02
CA LYS A 84 36.59 -2.91 -71.60
C LYS A 84 35.98 -2.10 -70.46
N LEU A 85 34.69 -1.80 -70.53
CA LEU A 85 33.97 -1.07 -69.48
C LEU A 85 33.92 -1.88 -68.18
N ARG A 86 33.66 -3.19 -68.26
CA ARG A 86 33.66 -4.10 -67.10
C ARG A 86 35.04 -4.21 -66.48
N PHE A 87 36.09 -4.35 -67.29
CA PHE A 87 37.47 -4.41 -66.80
C PHE A 87 37.86 -3.11 -66.10
N SER A 88 37.59 -1.96 -66.73
CA SER A 88 37.86 -0.64 -66.15
C SER A 88 37.11 -0.42 -64.83
N TYR A 89 35.83 -0.81 -64.75
CA TYR A 89 35.05 -0.70 -63.52
C TYR A 89 35.62 -1.57 -62.39
N LEU A 90 35.95 -2.83 -62.68
CA LEU A 90 36.54 -3.73 -61.68
C LEU A 90 37.91 -3.21 -61.21
N GLU A 91 38.73 -2.71 -62.13
CA GLU A 91 40.01 -2.10 -61.80
C GLU A 91 39.82 -0.84 -60.93
N GLN A 92 38.87 0.03 -61.26
CA GLN A 92 38.58 1.22 -60.49
C GLN A 92 38.04 0.89 -59.09
N VAL A 93 37.07 -0.03 -58.98
CA VAL A 93 36.48 -0.44 -57.69
C VAL A 93 37.53 -1.10 -56.81
N THR A 94 38.42 -1.91 -57.38
CA THR A 94 39.49 -2.55 -56.61
C THR A 94 40.57 -1.55 -56.19
N LYS A 95 40.94 -0.60 -57.06
CA LYS A 95 41.86 0.50 -56.71
C LYS A 95 41.27 1.37 -55.61
N GLU A 96 40.01 1.77 -55.72
CA GLU A 96 39.35 2.57 -54.69
C GLU A 96 39.23 1.81 -53.37
N LYS A 97 38.86 0.52 -53.41
CA LYS A 97 38.82 -0.33 -52.22
C LYS A 97 40.20 -0.49 -51.58
N PHE A 98 41.26 -0.62 -52.38
CA PHE A 98 42.63 -0.66 -51.88
C PHE A 98 43.03 0.67 -51.25
N LEU A 99 42.83 1.80 -51.95
CA LEU A 99 43.10 3.14 -51.41
C LEU A 99 42.31 3.40 -50.13
N ARG A 100 41.04 3.01 -50.05
CA ARG A 100 40.24 3.12 -48.83
C ARG A 100 40.73 2.18 -47.72
N ALA A 101 41.31 1.02 -48.05
CA ALA A 101 41.90 0.13 -47.06
C ALA A 101 43.24 0.64 -46.52
N ILE A 102 44.01 1.38 -47.32
CA ILE A 102 45.32 1.93 -46.91
C ILE A 102 45.26 3.39 -46.40
N VAL A 103 44.29 4.18 -46.86
CA VAL A 103 44.08 5.61 -46.49
C VAL A 103 42.85 5.79 -45.59
N GLY A 104 41.90 4.86 -45.61
CA GLY A 104 40.80 4.88 -44.65
C GLY A 104 41.31 4.75 -43.22
N ASP A 105 40.50 5.19 -42.27
CA ASP A 105 40.87 5.26 -40.86
C ASP A 105 41.55 3.95 -40.43
N PRO A 106 42.86 3.98 -40.09
CA PRO A 106 43.54 2.79 -39.64
C PRO A 106 42.82 2.26 -38.40
N PRO A 107 42.71 0.93 -38.24
CA PRO A 107 42.07 0.37 -37.05
C PRO A 107 42.77 0.93 -35.82
N LEU A 108 41.99 1.48 -34.89
CA LEU A 108 42.49 2.01 -33.62
C LEU A 108 43.16 0.86 -32.84
N VAL A 109 44.48 0.75 -32.99
CA VAL A 109 45.28 -0.15 -32.17
C VAL A 109 45.53 0.57 -30.86
N VAL A 110 44.64 0.35 -29.88
CA VAL A 110 44.80 0.87 -28.52
C VAL A 110 46.15 0.37 -27.97
N GLY A 111 47.04 1.31 -27.66
CA GLY A 111 48.34 0.99 -27.09
C GLY A 111 48.17 0.34 -25.71
N HIS A 112 49.12 -0.50 -25.31
CA HIS A 112 49.13 -1.02 -23.94
C HIS A 112 49.22 0.12 -22.91
N ASN A 113 50.01 1.17 -23.21
CA ASN A 113 50.12 2.36 -22.36
C ASN A 113 48.78 3.11 -22.25
N ASP A 114 48.06 3.30 -23.36
CA ASP A 114 46.74 3.95 -23.35
C ASP A 114 45.74 3.16 -22.49
N ASN A 115 45.79 1.83 -22.56
CA ASN A 115 44.95 0.97 -21.70
C ASN A 115 45.32 1.13 -20.23
N VAL A 116 46.60 1.17 -19.88
CA VAL A 116 47.04 1.37 -18.48
C VAL A 116 46.60 2.72 -17.95
N GLU A 117 46.69 3.79 -18.75
CA GLU A 117 46.21 5.12 -18.37
C GLU A 117 44.69 5.15 -18.19
N LEU A 118 43.95 4.52 -19.10
CA LEU A 118 42.49 4.39 -18.98
C LEU A 118 42.07 3.53 -17.79
N GLU A 119 42.81 2.46 -17.46
CA GLU A 119 42.58 1.64 -16.28
C GLU A 119 42.79 2.44 -14.99
N ALA A 120 43.82 3.30 -14.94
CA ALA A 120 44.06 4.19 -13.80
C ALA A 120 42.91 5.21 -13.63
N GLN A 121 42.45 5.83 -14.73
CA GLN A 121 41.31 6.75 -14.69
C GLN A 121 40.02 6.02 -14.27
N LEU A 122 39.79 4.82 -14.79
CA LEU A 122 38.64 4.00 -14.40
C LEU A 122 38.72 3.59 -12.93
N ALA A 123 39.90 3.34 -12.38
CA ALA A 123 40.05 3.03 -10.96
C ALA A 123 39.65 4.22 -10.08
N LEU A 124 40.05 5.44 -10.45
CA LEU A 124 39.65 6.67 -9.75
C LEU A 124 38.13 6.88 -9.84
N VAL A 125 37.56 6.86 -11.04
CA VAL A 125 36.12 7.06 -11.24
C VAL A 125 35.30 5.97 -10.54
N LYS A 126 35.79 4.72 -10.50
CA LYS A 126 35.14 3.63 -9.75
C LYS A 126 35.22 3.85 -8.24
N ALA A 127 36.29 4.43 -7.72
CA ALA A 127 36.41 4.77 -6.31
C ALA A 127 35.41 5.87 -5.94
N ASP A 128 35.38 6.96 -6.70
CA ASP A 128 34.43 8.06 -6.51
C ASP A 128 32.98 7.58 -6.60
N LEU A 129 32.66 6.74 -7.59
CA LEU A 129 31.32 6.17 -7.74
C LEU A 129 30.93 5.31 -6.53
N LYS A 130 31.87 4.55 -5.95
CA LYS A 130 31.60 3.74 -4.75
C LYS A 130 31.36 4.63 -3.53
N GLU A 131 32.13 5.69 -3.38
CA GLU A 131 31.94 6.67 -2.31
C GLU A 131 30.56 7.33 -2.42
N ARG A 132 30.22 7.87 -3.59
CA ARG A 132 28.90 8.48 -3.83
C ARG A 132 27.75 7.50 -3.63
N LYS A 133 27.91 6.23 -4.03
CA LYS A 133 26.89 5.20 -3.76
C LYS A 133 26.70 4.96 -2.27
N LYS A 134 27.78 4.99 -1.49
CA LYS A 134 27.71 4.86 -0.03
C LYS A 134 27.02 6.08 0.59
N GLU A 135 27.39 7.29 0.18
CA GLU A 135 26.74 8.53 0.65
C GLU A 135 25.23 8.52 0.38
N VAL A 136 24.82 8.10 -0.83
CA VAL A 136 23.40 8.00 -1.18
C VAL A 136 22.70 6.93 -0.33
N ALA A 137 23.33 5.79 -0.08
CA ALA A 137 22.77 4.76 0.79
C ALA A 137 22.58 5.26 2.23
N ASP A 138 23.58 5.96 2.78
CA ASP A 138 23.54 6.55 4.11
C ASP A 138 22.45 7.63 4.20
N LEU A 139 22.28 8.45 3.15
CA LEU A 139 21.23 9.46 3.07
C LEU A 139 19.83 8.82 3.04
N ILE A 140 19.63 7.76 2.26
CA ILE A 140 18.36 7.02 2.21
C ILE A 140 18.05 6.46 3.60
N GLU A 141 19.02 5.86 4.29
CA GLU A 141 18.81 5.34 5.63
C GLU A 141 18.38 6.45 6.61
N GLN A 142 19.00 7.62 6.53
CA GLN A 142 18.63 8.79 7.34
C GLN A 142 17.22 9.29 7.00
N MET A 143 16.86 9.35 5.72
CA MET A 143 15.51 9.75 5.27
C MET A 143 14.44 8.75 5.73
N GLU A 144 14.73 7.44 5.72
CA GLU A 144 13.79 6.45 6.22
C GLU A 144 13.63 6.52 7.75
N LYS A 145 14.71 6.79 8.48
CA LYS A 145 14.67 6.98 9.93
C LYS A 145 13.83 8.22 10.28
N SER A 146 14.10 9.35 9.63
CA SER A 146 13.35 10.59 9.85
C SER A 146 11.89 10.46 9.42
N GLY A 147 11.62 9.79 8.29
CA GLY A 147 10.26 9.50 7.83
C GLY A 147 9.47 8.63 8.82
N ARG A 148 10.10 7.59 9.38
CA ARG A 148 9.49 6.72 10.41
C ARG A 148 9.19 7.49 11.71
N ASP A 149 10.14 8.29 12.18
CA ASP A 149 9.96 9.12 13.38
C ASP A 149 8.84 10.16 13.17
N LEU A 150 8.84 10.86 12.03
CA LEU A 150 7.80 11.82 11.68
C LEU A 150 6.42 11.16 11.63
N ALA A 151 6.29 9.99 11.00
CA ALA A 151 5.03 9.25 10.95
C ALA A 151 4.54 8.85 12.35
N SER A 152 5.45 8.43 13.24
CA SER A 152 5.12 8.10 14.64
C SER A 152 4.64 9.33 15.41
N ARG A 153 5.34 10.46 15.26
CA ARG A 153 4.95 11.74 15.91
C ARG A 153 3.61 12.23 15.39
N TYR A 154 3.37 12.16 14.09
CA TYR A 154 2.12 12.56 13.48
C TYR A 154 0.95 11.72 13.99
N LYS A 155 1.10 10.40 14.08
CA LYS A 155 0.09 9.53 14.70
C LYS A 155 -0.21 9.90 16.15
N LYS A 156 0.82 10.23 16.93
CA LYS A 156 0.65 10.68 18.32
C LYS A 156 -0.13 12.00 18.38
N VAL A 157 0.21 12.97 17.53
CA VAL A 157 -0.50 14.24 17.45
C VAL A 157 -1.95 14.01 17.05
N GLN A 158 -2.23 13.19 16.02
CA GLN A 158 -3.60 12.85 15.64
C GLN A 158 -4.41 12.26 16.79
N LEU A 159 -3.84 11.31 17.54
CA LEU A 159 -4.50 10.71 18.70
C LEU A 159 -4.77 11.77 19.79
N GLN A 160 -3.81 12.64 20.06
CA GLN A 160 -4.01 13.74 21.01
C GLN A 160 -5.10 14.71 20.52
N THR A 161 -5.12 15.03 19.23
CA THR A 161 -6.16 15.88 18.62
C THR A 161 -7.55 15.26 18.76
N THR A 162 -7.70 13.95 18.54
CA THR A 162 -9.00 13.27 18.74
C THR A 162 -9.40 13.28 20.21
N GLN A 163 -8.47 13.03 21.14
CA GLN A 163 -8.74 13.13 22.58
C GLN A 163 -9.16 14.55 22.99
N LEU A 164 -8.46 15.58 22.48
CA LEU A 164 -8.86 16.98 22.69
C LEU A 164 -10.22 17.31 22.08
N ALA A 165 -10.64 16.64 21.01
CA ALA A 165 -11.96 16.84 20.44
C ALA A 165 -13.09 16.23 21.29
N GLU A 166 -12.81 15.13 22.01
CA GLU A 166 -13.77 14.43 22.89
C GLU A 166 -13.87 15.04 24.30
N LEU A 167 -12.80 15.69 24.77
CA LEU A 167 -12.77 16.27 26.12
C LEU A 167 -13.88 17.31 26.39
N PRO A 168 -14.19 18.27 25.50
CA PRO A 168 -15.24 19.26 25.76
C PRO A 168 -16.64 18.66 25.93
N SER A 169 -17.01 17.65 25.15
CA SER A 169 -18.29 16.97 25.32
C SER A 169 -18.33 16.20 26.64
N SER A 170 -17.25 15.49 26.97
CA SER A 170 -17.15 14.78 28.26
C SER A 170 -17.21 15.73 29.46
N ILE A 171 -16.59 16.91 29.37
CA ILE A 171 -16.68 17.94 30.42
C ILE A 171 -18.12 18.44 30.55
N SER A 172 -18.81 18.75 29.44
CA SER A 172 -20.20 19.19 29.49
C SER A 172 -21.13 18.13 30.07
N GLU A 173 -20.93 16.86 29.71
CA GLU A 173 -21.67 15.73 30.30
C GLU A 173 -21.43 15.64 31.81
N LEU A 174 -20.18 15.71 32.26
CA LEU A 174 -19.85 15.69 33.68
C LEU A 174 -20.43 16.90 34.43
N GLU A 175 -20.37 18.10 33.85
CA GLU A 175 -20.97 19.31 34.42
C GLU A 175 -22.49 19.18 34.57
N ASN A 176 -23.17 18.60 33.57
CA ASN A 176 -24.60 18.31 33.64
C ASN A 176 -24.92 17.30 34.75
N THR A 177 -24.17 16.19 34.84
CA THR A 177 -24.38 15.20 35.93
C THR A 177 -24.14 15.80 37.31
N ILE A 178 -23.14 16.68 37.45
CA ILE A 178 -22.88 17.38 38.72
C ILE A 178 -24.04 18.34 39.04
N ALA A 179 -24.57 19.05 38.05
CA ALA A 179 -25.72 19.94 38.22
C ALA A 179 -26.98 19.15 38.63
N GLU A 180 -27.23 18.00 38.01
CA GLU A 180 -28.32 17.08 38.36
C GLU A 180 -28.17 16.55 39.79
N LEU A 181 -27.01 16.01 40.14
CA LEU A 181 -26.76 15.50 41.50
C LEU A 181 -26.87 16.60 42.55
N ARG A 182 -26.37 17.81 42.25
CA ARG A 182 -26.53 18.97 43.14
C ARG A 182 -27.99 19.36 43.28
N ALA A 183 -28.76 19.41 42.20
CA ALA A 183 -30.20 19.68 42.25
C ALA A 183 -30.95 18.60 43.05
N SER A 184 -30.66 17.32 42.84
CA SER A 184 -31.21 16.22 43.64
C SER A 184 -30.84 16.34 45.12
N SER A 185 -29.59 16.73 45.45
CA SER A 185 -29.15 16.91 46.84
C SER A 185 -29.72 18.18 47.49
N ALA A 186 -29.91 19.26 46.73
CA ALA A 186 -30.52 20.50 47.20
C ALA A 186 -32.02 20.30 47.44
N ASN A 187 -32.72 19.60 46.54
CA ASN A 187 -34.11 19.19 46.72
C ASN A 187 -34.27 18.23 47.93
N ALA A 188 -33.28 17.36 48.17
CA ALA A 188 -33.21 16.51 49.37
C ALA A 188 -33.05 17.32 50.67
N SER A 189 -32.44 18.51 50.61
CA SER A 189 -32.11 19.33 51.78
C SER A 189 -33.11 20.47 52.05
N GLN A 190 -33.88 20.89 51.04
CA GLN A 190 -34.81 22.02 51.13
C GLN A 190 -36.29 21.62 51.34
N SER A 191 -36.61 20.32 51.33
CA SER A 191 -37.97 19.82 51.64
C SER A 191 -37.90 18.82 52.79
N PRO A 192 -38.22 19.22 54.04
CA PRO A 192 -38.42 18.26 55.12
C PRO A 192 -39.78 17.53 55.03
N GLU A 193 -40.64 17.82 54.04
CA GLU A 193 -42.04 17.36 54.08
C GLU A 193 -42.58 16.66 52.83
N SER A 194 -41.85 16.53 51.71
CA SER A 194 -42.40 15.83 50.54
C SER A 194 -41.30 15.23 49.67
N GLY A 195 -41.24 13.90 49.66
CA GLY A 195 -40.15 13.11 49.11
C GLY A 195 -40.10 13.02 47.59
N ASP A 196 -38.87 12.93 47.08
CA ASP A 196 -38.46 11.81 46.22
C ASP A 196 -36.92 11.65 46.23
N VAL A 197 -36.33 11.73 47.42
CA VAL A 197 -35.03 11.10 47.68
C VAL A 197 -35.37 9.64 47.98
N PRO A 198 -34.70 8.63 47.40
CA PRO A 198 -34.91 7.27 47.87
C PRO A 198 -34.57 7.26 49.35
N ALA A 199 -35.61 7.18 50.18
CA ALA A 199 -35.52 7.30 51.63
C ALA A 199 -34.43 6.36 52.18
N SER A 200 -34.17 5.25 51.51
CA SER A 200 -33.10 4.30 51.85
C SER A 200 -31.69 4.90 52.02
N GLN A 201 -31.36 6.05 51.44
CA GLN A 201 -30.04 6.68 51.60
C GLN A 201 -29.99 7.86 52.58
N THR A 202 -31.16 8.32 53.07
CA THR A 202 -31.28 9.44 54.02
C THR A 202 -32.01 9.05 55.30
N LEU A 203 -32.21 7.76 55.54
CA LEU A 203 -32.78 7.26 56.78
C LEU A 203 -31.71 7.24 57.87
N SER A 204 -32.09 7.58 59.09
CA SER A 204 -31.24 7.35 60.24
C SER A 204 -30.97 5.85 60.37
N LEU A 205 -29.82 5.48 60.92
CA LEU A 205 -29.45 4.07 61.09
C LEU A 205 -30.54 3.27 61.83
N GLN A 206 -31.26 3.90 62.77
CA GLN A 206 -32.37 3.26 63.49
C GLN A 206 -33.56 2.95 62.58
N ASP A 207 -33.92 3.86 61.69
CA ASP A 207 -35.06 3.68 60.78
C ASP A 207 -34.76 2.61 59.72
N THR A 208 -33.50 2.48 59.29
CA THR A 208 -33.08 1.41 58.38
C THR A 208 -33.20 0.02 59.01
N ILE A 209 -32.91 -0.11 60.31
CA ILE A 209 -33.05 -1.36 61.04
C ILE A 209 -34.53 -1.73 61.19
N ALA A 210 -35.40 -0.76 61.47
CA ALA A 210 -36.84 -0.98 61.58
C ALA A 210 -37.46 -1.47 60.27
N LEU A 211 -37.12 -0.85 59.13
CA LEU A 211 -37.60 -1.28 57.82
C LEU A 211 -37.05 -2.66 57.41
N LEU A 212 -35.81 -2.99 57.77
CA LEU A 212 -35.27 -4.33 57.54
C LEU A 212 -36.09 -5.37 58.31
N ALA A 213 -36.39 -5.12 59.59
CA ALA A 213 -37.20 -6.03 60.39
C ALA A 213 -38.62 -6.20 59.83
N GLU A 214 -39.25 -5.13 59.34
CA GLU A 214 -40.56 -5.19 58.67
C GLU A 214 -40.51 -6.02 57.39
N ARG A 215 -39.51 -5.79 56.53
CA ARG A 215 -39.34 -6.54 55.29
C ARG A 215 -39.02 -8.02 55.53
N GLU A 216 -38.23 -8.33 56.55
CA GLU A 216 -37.97 -9.70 56.98
C GLU A 216 -39.25 -10.38 57.48
N ALA A 217 -40.11 -9.67 58.20
CA ALA A 217 -41.41 -10.18 58.62
C ALA A 217 -42.38 -10.39 57.44
N GLU A 218 -42.42 -9.47 56.47
CA GLU A 218 -43.18 -9.64 55.23
C GLU A 218 -42.70 -10.85 54.42
N LEU A 219 -41.38 -11.02 54.28
CA LEU A 219 -40.78 -12.18 53.62
C LEU A 219 -41.09 -13.48 54.36
N ALA A 220 -41.04 -13.48 55.69
CA ALA A 220 -41.42 -14.64 56.49
C ALA A 220 -42.90 -14.99 56.31
N SER A 221 -43.79 -13.98 56.24
CA SER A 221 -45.22 -14.14 55.98
C SER A 221 -45.49 -14.69 54.58
N LEU A 222 -44.85 -14.13 53.54
CA LEU A 222 -44.94 -14.63 52.17
C LEU A 222 -44.39 -16.05 52.04
N ASN A 223 -43.30 -16.37 52.73
CA ASN A 223 -42.72 -17.71 52.73
C ASN A 223 -43.64 -18.72 53.43
N HIS A 224 -44.32 -18.31 54.51
CA HIS A 224 -45.36 -19.11 55.14
C HIS A 224 -46.55 -19.32 54.20
N GLN A 225 -47.02 -18.28 53.50
CA GLN A 225 -48.10 -18.38 52.50
C GLN A 225 -47.73 -19.33 51.35
N LEU A 226 -46.50 -19.25 50.84
CA LEU A 226 -45.98 -20.15 49.81
C LEU A 226 -45.87 -21.60 50.30
N SER A 227 -45.54 -21.79 51.59
CA SER A 227 -45.45 -23.12 52.20
C SER A 227 -46.84 -23.71 52.48
N SER A 228 -47.83 -22.87 52.80
CA SER A 228 -49.22 -23.31 53.07
C SER A 228 -50.04 -23.54 51.81
N ASP A 229 -49.71 -22.91 50.68
CA ASP A 229 -50.39 -23.07 49.39
C ASP A 229 -49.56 -23.89 48.37
N PRO A 230 -49.48 -25.23 48.49
CA PRO A 230 -48.81 -26.08 47.49
C PRO A 230 -49.52 -26.08 46.11
N SER A 231 -50.73 -25.53 46.03
CA SER A 231 -51.52 -25.39 44.80
C SER A 231 -50.89 -24.45 43.76
N CYS A 232 -50.14 -23.43 44.21
CA CYS A 232 -49.45 -22.48 43.32
C CYS A 232 -48.18 -23.09 42.69
N LEU A 233 -47.44 -23.93 43.42
CA LEU A 233 -46.28 -24.67 42.89
C LEU A 233 -46.69 -25.77 41.91
N GLY A 234 -47.88 -26.35 42.06
CA GLY A 234 -48.41 -27.39 41.16
C GLY A 234 -48.69 -26.91 39.73
N LYS A 235 -48.98 -25.62 39.51
CA LYS A 235 -49.22 -25.04 38.17
C LYS A 235 -47.92 -24.76 37.43
N LEU A 236 -46.87 -24.32 38.12
CA LEU A 236 -45.54 -24.09 37.51
C LEU A 236 -44.82 -25.41 37.17
N GLY A 237 -45.03 -26.46 37.98
CA GLY A 237 -44.54 -27.81 37.66
C GLY A 237 -45.18 -28.43 36.41
N ARG A 238 -46.42 -28.03 36.07
CA ARG A 238 -47.18 -28.55 34.92
C ARG A 238 -46.83 -27.86 33.59
N LEU A 239 -46.15 -26.70 33.60
CA LEU A 239 -45.64 -26.01 32.40
C LEU A 239 -44.24 -26.45 31.94
N LYS A 240 -43.44 -27.11 32.80
CA LYS A 240 -42.13 -27.68 32.40
C LYS A 240 -42.22 -28.70 31.24
N PRO A 241 -43.17 -29.66 31.19
CA PRO A 241 -43.23 -30.62 30.10
C PRO A 241 -43.72 -30.04 28.76
N GLN A 242 -44.22 -28.80 28.73
CA GLN A 242 -44.62 -28.14 27.50
C GLN A 242 -43.44 -27.41 26.84
N ASN A 243 -42.57 -26.77 27.64
CA ASN A 243 -41.38 -26.09 27.14
C ASN A 243 -40.27 -27.08 26.67
N GLU A 244 -40.17 -28.26 27.29
CA GLU A 244 -39.26 -29.33 26.83
C GLU A 244 -39.67 -29.91 25.46
N LYS A 245 -40.96 -29.95 25.13
CA LYS A 245 -41.43 -30.37 23.80
C LYS A 245 -41.08 -29.34 22.72
N PHE A 246 -41.14 -28.04 23.04
CA PHE A 246 -40.71 -26.97 22.14
C PHE A 246 -39.18 -26.96 21.93
N LEU A 247 -38.38 -27.26 22.96
CA LEU A 247 -36.92 -27.41 22.82
C LEU A 247 -36.54 -28.64 21.98
N ASN A 248 -37.22 -29.78 22.16
CA ASN A 248 -36.96 -30.99 21.34
C ASN A 248 -37.37 -30.82 19.87
N TRP A 249 -38.40 -30.01 19.58
CA TRP A 249 -38.79 -29.70 18.20
C TRP A 249 -37.78 -28.77 17.51
N SER A 250 -37.16 -27.84 18.24
CA SER A 250 -36.09 -26.97 17.70
C SER A 250 -34.74 -27.70 17.55
N GLU A 251 -34.40 -28.62 18.46
CA GLU A 251 -33.22 -29.50 18.34
C GLU A 251 -33.38 -30.58 17.25
N GLY A 252 -34.61 -31.00 16.94
CA GLY A 252 -34.90 -31.87 15.80
C GLY A 252 -34.68 -31.19 14.44
N GLY A 253 -34.96 -29.88 14.36
CA GLY A 253 -34.75 -29.06 13.16
C GLY A 253 -33.27 -28.82 12.84
N THR A 254 -32.42 -28.68 13.86
CA THR A 254 -30.97 -28.47 13.68
C THR A 254 -30.22 -29.74 13.28
N LYS A 255 -30.73 -30.93 13.64
CA LYS A 255 -30.14 -32.23 13.22
C LYS A 255 -30.39 -32.59 11.74
N LEU A 256 -31.41 -32.01 11.09
CA LEU A 256 -31.65 -32.19 9.65
C LEU A 256 -30.81 -31.25 8.78
N LEU A 257 -30.34 -30.12 9.33
CA LEU A 257 -29.42 -29.21 8.64
C LEU A 257 -27.94 -29.61 8.79
N LEU A 258 -27.58 -30.27 9.91
CA LEU A 258 -26.21 -30.72 10.22
C LEU A 258 -25.84 -32.10 9.61
N LYS A 259 -26.57 -32.56 8.59
CA LYS A 259 -26.24 -33.78 7.82
C LYS A 259 -25.87 -33.50 6.37
N ARG A 260 -25.77 -32.21 6.00
CA ARG A 260 -25.46 -31.74 4.63
C ARG A 260 -24.09 -31.10 4.47
N GLU A 261 -23.22 -31.16 5.49
CA GLU A 261 -21.81 -30.81 5.36
C GLU A 261 -20.93 -31.99 5.82
N LYS A 262 -20.67 -32.90 4.88
CA LYS A 262 -19.47 -33.74 4.92
C LYS A 262 -18.44 -33.14 3.97
N PRO A 263 -17.28 -32.65 4.43
CA PRO A 263 -16.13 -32.43 3.56
C PRO A 263 -15.45 -33.77 3.22
N ALA A 264 -14.97 -33.83 1.99
CA ALA A 264 -14.21 -34.91 1.41
C ALA A 264 -12.75 -34.90 1.88
N GLY A 265 -12.14 -36.10 1.91
CA GLY A 265 -10.70 -36.32 2.04
C GLY A 265 -10.22 -36.42 3.50
N GLY A 266 -9.39 -37.38 3.90
CA GLY A 266 -8.64 -38.41 3.21
C GLY A 266 -7.77 -39.12 4.26
N ARG A 267 -7.66 -40.44 4.13
CA ARG A 267 -6.94 -41.36 5.01
C ARG A 267 -5.47 -40.99 5.19
N THR A 268 -4.93 -41.10 6.40
CA THR A 268 -3.66 -41.79 6.64
C THR A 268 -3.70 -42.57 7.96
N LYS A 269 -3.05 -43.72 7.96
CA LYS A 269 -3.24 -44.82 8.91
C LYS A 269 -2.32 -44.69 10.12
N GLU A 270 -2.89 -45.06 11.25
CA GLU A 270 -2.25 -45.71 12.40
C GLU A 270 -1.20 -46.76 11.98
N LYS A 271 0.00 -46.66 12.56
CA LYS A 271 0.76 -47.83 13.05
C LYS A 271 1.48 -47.44 14.33
N VAL A 272 0.95 -47.92 15.44
CA VAL A 272 1.63 -48.01 16.73
C VAL A 272 2.47 -49.28 16.75
N THR A 273 3.78 -49.13 16.89
CA THR A 273 4.75 -50.03 17.54
C THR A 273 6.02 -49.18 17.68
N GLY A 274 6.77 -49.06 18.77
CA GLY A 274 6.89 -49.77 20.03
C GLY A 274 8.32 -49.46 20.51
N TRP A 275 8.45 -49.04 21.77
CA TRP A 275 9.62 -49.24 22.64
C TRP A 275 11.03 -49.26 22.03
N LYS A 276 11.84 -48.22 22.31
CA LYS A 276 13.20 -48.42 22.85
C LYS A 276 13.82 -47.13 23.39
N LYS A 277 13.91 -47.09 24.72
CA LYS A 277 14.94 -46.42 25.55
C LYS A 277 16.34 -46.75 25.01
N TRP A 278 17.22 -45.76 24.87
CA TRP A 278 18.66 -45.82 25.22
C TRP A 278 19.16 -44.39 25.41
N GLU A 279 19.53 -44.08 26.66
CA GLU A 279 20.52 -43.06 27.01
C GLU A 279 21.87 -43.47 26.43
N ASP A 280 22.61 -42.51 25.92
CA ASP A 280 24.00 -42.24 26.33
C ASP A 280 24.64 -41.21 25.40
N GLY A 281 25.51 -40.36 25.95
CA GLY A 281 26.49 -39.66 25.12
C GLY A 281 26.90 -38.26 25.54
N THR A 282 27.01 -37.98 26.84
CA THR A 282 27.87 -36.89 27.33
C THR A 282 29.33 -37.36 27.26
N LYS A 283 30.18 -36.63 26.52
CA LYS A 283 31.63 -36.38 26.74
C LYS A 283 32.18 -35.70 25.48
N ALA A 284 32.63 -34.46 25.60
CA ALA A 284 34.03 -34.07 25.86
C ALA A 284 34.75 -33.80 24.53
#